data_AF-A0AAU6BHF5-F1
#
_entry.id   AF-A0AAU6BHF5-F1
#
_cell.length_a   1.000
_cell.length_b   1.000
_cell.length_c   1.000
_cell.angle_alpha   90.00
_cell.angle_beta   90.00
_cell.angle_gamma   90.00
#
_symmetry.space_group_name_H-M   'P 1'
#
loop_
_entity.id
_entity.type
_entity.pdbx_description
1 polymer ?
#
loop_
_entity_poly.entity_id
_entity_poly.type
_entity_poly.pdbx_seq_one_letter_code
_entity_poly.pdbx_strand_id
1 'polypeptide(L)'
;MSDEQKRPGADAKPKGIALYHDMRVEEDFTKCATRLFSVLKTAVGTSPGAPRYLCLDIQGHRNAAGGYDADALEIIRDFLLGFLAPYLTEISTPLYHVRNPEPQREDIPGVLDVRDPDREHSYDHRELRVRNRDESPDARRSRPPVRAIADYLGLDEPICLICWQAPVERAHVVPVSLGGSNDVRNFALLCPRHHREAPDVADAEAFWSWVDYACERDGHMKWEGIDPETLAEAERVGFEIETRGPVRKSLRHFDRVRDELVRHYGWCPEDFAGGYHWGALMEEFHTVMDSATSTHFNVAKKASTEAWAFEVARRRLGDGVAEHKTDSDRPPASSRPSVELAERTVRKSPGSTGAQSLADAARRADIAVEAAALVRDIIDSTGVSSAEDVLRGVKEEVADRTAQFERLNDELMGLAACRHCGHAIARIGDAAWRHSAAAPMSRGCRAASFDRDGTWDDSLDRAWKASPPRTCR
;
A
#
# COMPACT_ATOMS: atom_id res chain seq x y z
N MET A 1 -25.92 62.18 43.08
CA MET A 1 -26.76 60.98 42.88
C MET A 1 -27.24 60.96 41.44
N SER A 2 -26.58 60.15 40.62
CA SER A 2 -27.15 59.54 39.41
C SER A 2 -26.04 58.70 38.79
N ASP A 3 -25.91 57.49 39.33
CA ASP A 3 -25.17 56.39 38.72
C ASP A 3 -25.87 56.02 37.41
N GLU A 4 -25.19 56.23 36.29
CA GLU A 4 -25.68 55.84 34.98
C GLU A 4 -25.23 54.40 34.72
N GLN A 5 -26.16 53.47 34.93
CA GLN A 5 -26.00 52.04 34.69
C GLN A 5 -25.66 51.76 33.23
N LYS A 6 -24.39 51.46 32.99
CA LYS A 6 -23.87 50.91 31.75
C LYS A 6 -24.46 49.50 31.56
N ARG A 7 -25.32 49.33 30.55
CA ARG A 7 -25.81 48.02 30.10
C ARG A 7 -24.62 47.10 29.79
N PRO A 8 -24.62 45.82 30.22
CA PRO A 8 -23.59 44.88 29.80
C PRO A 8 -23.73 44.66 28.29
N GLY A 9 -22.64 44.89 27.57
CA GLY A 9 -22.55 44.61 26.14
C GLY A 9 -22.81 43.13 25.88
N ALA A 10 -23.48 42.84 24.77
CA ALA A 10 -23.71 41.49 24.30
C ALA A 10 -22.40 40.69 24.32
N ASP A 11 -22.37 39.61 25.11
CA ASP A 11 -21.27 38.66 25.17
C ASP A 11 -20.94 38.20 23.75
N ALA A 12 -19.79 38.64 23.23
CA ALA A 12 -19.19 38.02 22.06
C ALA A 12 -18.89 36.57 22.45
N LYS A 13 -19.52 35.60 21.76
CA LYS A 13 -19.20 34.18 21.92
C LYS A 13 -17.67 34.03 21.95
N PRO A 14 -17.09 33.28 22.90
CA PRO A 14 -15.64 33.10 22.95
C PRO A 14 -15.16 32.57 21.60
N LYS A 15 -14.18 33.25 21.00
CA LYS A 15 -13.49 32.79 19.80
C LYS A 15 -12.86 31.44 20.12
N GLY A 16 -13.43 30.36 19.58
CA GLY A 16 -12.84 29.03 19.63
C GLY A 16 -12.31 28.58 18.27
N ILE A 17 -11.79 27.37 18.26
CA ILE A 17 -11.25 26.71 17.07
C ILE A 17 -12.33 25.78 16.52
N ALA A 18 -12.63 25.91 15.24
CA ALA A 18 -13.41 24.93 14.51
C ALA A 18 -12.47 23.83 13.99
N LEU A 19 -12.76 22.58 14.36
CA LEU A 19 -12.12 21.39 13.83
C LEU A 19 -13.09 20.80 12.82
N TYR A 20 -12.73 20.83 11.55
CA TYR A 20 -13.53 20.22 10.49
C TYR A 20 -12.84 18.96 10.00
N HIS A 21 -13.59 17.86 9.92
CA HIS A 21 -13.15 16.63 9.28
C HIS A 21 -14.28 16.11 8.40
N ASP A 22 -13.94 15.69 7.20
CA ASP A 22 -14.86 15.00 6.31
C ASP A 22 -14.38 13.55 6.18
N MET A 23 -15.13 12.60 6.73
CA MET A 23 -14.83 11.19 6.59
C MET A 23 -15.10 10.78 5.15
N ARG A 24 -14.04 10.80 4.35
CA ARG A 24 -14.08 10.46 2.93
C ARG A 24 -14.21 8.95 2.76
N VAL A 25 -14.71 8.53 1.60
CA VAL A 25 -14.95 7.12 1.30
C VAL A 25 -13.70 6.25 1.49
N GLU A 26 -12.49 6.76 1.29
CA GLU A 26 -11.27 5.98 1.46
C GLU A 26 -10.83 5.75 2.91
N GLU A 27 -11.50 6.37 3.89
CA GLU A 27 -11.16 6.29 5.31
C GLU A 27 -11.89 5.13 5.99
N ASP A 28 -11.16 4.11 6.43
CA ASP A 28 -11.68 3.17 7.43
C ASP A 28 -11.72 3.82 8.82
N PHE A 29 -12.27 3.12 9.81
CA PHE A 29 -12.30 3.58 11.19
C PHE A 29 -10.90 4.02 11.69
N THR A 30 -9.87 3.21 11.45
CA THR A 30 -8.52 3.45 11.99
C THR A 30 -7.92 4.72 11.41
N LYS A 31 -8.06 4.94 10.10
CA LYS A 31 -7.61 6.15 9.41
C LYS A 31 -8.36 7.39 9.90
N CYS A 32 -9.69 7.34 9.92
CA CYS A 32 -10.51 8.46 10.37
C CYS A 32 -10.21 8.83 11.82
N ALA A 33 -10.13 7.85 12.72
CA ALA A 33 -9.81 8.07 14.14
C ALA A 33 -8.42 8.69 14.31
N THR A 34 -7.42 8.21 13.58
CA THR A 34 -6.05 8.74 13.62
C THR A 34 -5.97 10.18 13.09
N ARG A 35 -6.71 10.51 12.03
CA ARG A 35 -6.78 11.86 11.45
C ARG A 35 -7.47 12.84 12.40
N LEU A 36 -8.64 12.48 12.93
CA LEU A 36 -9.35 13.27 13.93
C LEU A 36 -8.47 13.55 15.17
N PHE A 37 -7.77 12.52 15.65
CA PHE A 37 -6.84 12.67 16.77
C PHE A 37 -5.66 13.61 16.44
N SER A 38 -5.13 13.52 15.22
CA SER A 38 -4.07 14.42 14.75
C SER A 38 -4.54 15.87 14.65
N VAL A 39 -5.74 16.11 14.12
CA VAL A 39 -6.39 17.44 14.07
C VAL A 39 -6.55 18.00 15.48
N LEU A 40 -7.02 17.19 16.43
CA LEU A 40 -7.14 17.58 17.83
C LEU A 40 -5.78 17.96 18.45
N LYS A 41 -4.74 17.15 18.22
CA LYS A 41 -3.38 17.44 18.73
C LYS A 41 -2.82 18.73 18.15
N THR A 42 -3.00 18.95 16.85
CA THR A 42 -2.57 20.19 16.19
C THR A 42 -3.30 21.40 16.78
N ALA A 43 -4.61 21.29 17.01
CA ALA A 43 -5.40 22.36 17.61
C ALA A 43 -4.93 22.73 19.03
N VAL A 44 -4.65 21.74 19.88
CA VAL A 44 -4.12 22.01 21.23
C VAL A 44 -2.70 22.56 21.19
N GLY A 45 -1.85 22.08 20.28
CA GLY A 45 -0.50 22.63 20.10
C GLY A 45 -0.49 24.08 19.62
N THR A 46 -1.43 24.46 18.74
CA THR A 46 -1.49 25.80 18.13
C THR A 46 -2.30 26.80 18.94
N SER A 47 -3.29 26.36 19.71
CA SER A 47 -4.17 27.24 20.49
C SER A 47 -4.62 26.55 21.79
N PRO A 48 -3.70 26.42 22.77
CA PRO A 48 -3.98 25.75 24.04
C PRO A 48 -5.14 26.39 24.80
N GLY A 49 -6.05 25.59 25.35
CA GLY A 49 -7.16 26.07 26.17
C GLY A 49 -8.28 26.81 25.42
N ALA A 50 -8.15 27.04 24.11
CA ALA A 50 -9.23 27.63 23.32
C ALA A 50 -10.39 26.62 23.17
N PRO A 51 -11.66 27.05 23.22
CA PRO A 51 -12.81 26.15 23.00
C PRO A 51 -12.71 25.45 21.65
N ARG A 52 -12.88 24.12 21.62
CA ARG A 52 -12.77 23.29 20.40
C ARG A 52 -14.12 22.76 19.95
N TYR A 53 -14.53 23.12 18.73
CA TYR A 53 -15.80 22.72 18.12
C TYR A 53 -15.53 21.75 16.98
N LEU A 54 -15.88 20.48 17.13
CA LEU A 54 -15.73 19.48 16.06
C LEU A 54 -16.96 19.47 15.16
N CYS A 55 -16.76 19.57 13.85
CA CYS A 55 -17.75 19.30 12.83
C CYS A 55 -17.26 18.13 11.98
N LEU A 56 -18.02 17.03 11.99
CA LEU A 56 -17.77 15.85 11.17
C LEU A 56 -18.83 15.77 10.07
N ASP A 57 -18.38 15.68 8.82
CA ASP A 57 -19.18 15.22 7.69
C ASP A 57 -18.75 13.82 7.26
N ILE A 58 -19.61 13.10 6.53
CA ILE A 58 -19.37 11.71 6.13
C ILE A 58 -19.86 11.46 4.71
N GLN A 59 -18.92 11.31 3.78
CA GLN A 59 -19.15 10.95 2.39
C GLN A 59 -19.06 9.44 2.17
N GLY A 60 -19.94 8.87 1.35
CA GLY A 60 -19.97 7.42 1.18
C GLY A 60 -20.36 6.72 2.48
N HIS A 61 -19.66 5.66 2.86
CA HIS A 61 -19.91 4.93 4.10
C HIS A 61 -21.38 4.57 4.34
N ARG A 62 -22.06 4.08 3.30
CA ARG A 62 -23.46 3.66 3.37
C ARG A 62 -23.57 2.15 3.19
N ASN A 63 -24.40 1.54 4.02
CA ASN A 63 -24.79 0.14 3.87
C ASN A 63 -25.93 0.00 2.85
N ALA A 64 -26.31 -1.25 2.53
CA ALA A 64 -27.35 -1.53 1.55
C ALA A 64 -28.76 -1.00 1.94
N ALA A 65 -29.00 -0.76 3.24
CA ALA A 65 -30.23 -0.17 3.75
C ALA A 65 -30.22 1.37 3.75
N GLY A 66 -29.13 2.00 3.28
CA GLY A 66 -28.96 3.45 3.24
C GLY A 66 -28.54 4.09 4.56
N GLY A 67 -28.31 3.30 5.62
CA GLY A 67 -27.70 3.76 6.87
C GLY A 67 -26.17 3.82 6.76
N TYR A 68 -25.50 4.30 7.81
CA TYR A 68 -24.04 4.26 7.90
C TYR A 68 -23.52 2.80 7.98
N ASP A 69 -22.36 2.55 7.39
CA ASP A 69 -21.63 1.30 7.57
C ASP A 69 -21.00 1.20 8.97
N ALA A 70 -20.33 0.07 9.25
CA ALA A 70 -19.75 -0.21 10.56
C ALA A 70 -18.70 0.84 10.96
N ASP A 71 -17.78 1.18 10.05
CA ASP A 71 -16.71 2.15 10.29
C ASP A 71 -17.27 3.54 10.68
N ALA A 72 -18.18 4.09 9.87
CA ALA A 72 -18.76 5.40 10.15
C ALA A 72 -19.61 5.39 11.43
N LEU A 73 -20.33 4.29 11.69
CA LEU A 73 -21.14 4.16 12.89
C LEU A 73 -20.28 4.13 14.16
N GLU A 74 -19.18 3.38 14.13
CA GLU A 74 -18.22 3.27 15.23
C GLU A 74 -17.53 4.62 15.49
N ILE A 75 -17.13 5.36 14.45
CA ILE A 75 -16.63 6.73 14.60
C ILE A 75 -17.67 7.59 15.32
N ILE A 76 -18.89 7.69 14.80
CA ILE A 76 -19.91 8.61 15.31
C ILE A 76 -20.35 8.25 16.74
N ARG A 77 -20.56 6.96 17.03
CA ARG A 77 -21.16 6.52 18.30
C ARG A 77 -20.14 6.25 19.38
N ASP A 78 -19.02 5.63 19.04
CA ASP A 78 -18.11 5.06 20.04
C ASP A 78 -16.86 5.91 20.17
N PHE A 79 -16.20 6.25 19.07
CA PHE A 79 -14.96 7.03 19.13
C PHE A 79 -15.20 8.50 19.49
N LEU A 80 -16.14 9.17 18.82
CA LEU A 80 -16.42 10.59 19.09
C LEU A 80 -16.92 10.80 20.52
N LEU A 81 -17.92 10.03 20.95
CA LEU A 81 -18.53 10.21 22.28
C LEU A 81 -17.71 9.55 23.40
N GLY A 82 -17.15 8.37 23.15
CA GLY A 82 -16.43 7.60 24.16
C GLY A 82 -15.00 8.07 24.39
N PHE A 83 -14.31 8.54 23.33
CA PHE A 83 -12.90 8.93 23.42
C PHE A 83 -12.65 10.42 23.20
N LEU A 84 -13.19 11.04 22.15
CA LEU A 84 -12.86 12.43 21.82
C LEU A 84 -13.63 13.47 22.63
N ALA A 85 -14.87 13.19 23.05
CA ALA A 85 -15.74 14.14 23.72
C ALA A 85 -15.11 14.86 24.93
N PRO A 86 -14.35 14.20 25.83
CA PRO A 86 -13.71 14.88 26.95
C PRO A 86 -12.74 15.99 26.53
N TYR A 87 -12.20 15.94 25.31
CA TYR A 87 -11.25 16.91 24.78
C TYR A 87 -11.92 17.98 23.91
N LEU A 88 -13.24 17.97 23.74
CA LEU A 88 -13.95 18.90 22.89
C LEU A 88 -14.93 19.73 23.72
N THR A 89 -15.22 20.94 23.25
CA THR A 89 -16.32 21.75 23.79
C THR A 89 -17.65 21.28 23.22
N GLU A 90 -17.67 20.96 21.92
CA GLU A 90 -18.89 20.61 21.18
C GLU A 90 -18.56 19.69 20.01
N ILE A 91 -19.51 18.82 19.69
CA ILE A 91 -19.45 17.90 18.56
C ILE A 91 -20.72 18.05 17.74
N SER A 92 -20.55 18.31 16.45
CA SER A 92 -21.59 18.32 15.43
C SER A 92 -21.33 17.22 14.42
N THR A 93 -22.32 16.36 14.20
CA THR A 93 -22.32 15.28 13.21
C THR A 93 -23.64 15.29 12.44
N PRO A 94 -23.79 14.52 11.36
CA PRO A 94 -25.07 14.42 10.66
C PRO A 94 -26.19 13.78 11.51
N LEU A 95 -25.83 13.04 12.58
CA LEU A 95 -26.80 12.34 13.44
C LEU A 95 -27.17 13.10 14.71
N TYR A 96 -26.25 13.90 15.25
CA TYR A 96 -26.48 14.61 16.49
C TYR A 96 -25.57 15.83 16.62
N HIS A 97 -25.99 16.72 17.53
CA HIS A 97 -25.21 17.84 18.02
C HIS A 97 -25.19 17.81 19.55
N VAL A 98 -24.00 17.73 20.16
CA VAL A 98 -23.85 17.60 21.60
C VAL A 98 -22.75 18.51 22.13
N ARG A 99 -23.01 19.12 23.28
CA ARG A 99 -22.04 19.91 24.02
C ARG A 99 -21.46 19.07 25.15
N ASN A 100 -20.15 19.16 25.35
CA ASN A 100 -19.51 18.52 26.49
C ASN A 100 -20.05 19.13 27.79
N PRO A 101 -20.64 18.33 28.70
CA PRO A 101 -21.16 18.84 29.97
C PRO A 101 -20.05 19.30 30.92
N GLU A 102 -18.85 18.73 30.77
CA GLU A 102 -17.68 19.05 31.57
C GLU A 102 -16.76 20.05 30.83
N PRO A 103 -15.87 20.76 31.54
CA PRO A 103 -14.82 21.52 30.89
C PRO A 103 -13.95 20.62 29.99
N GLN A 104 -13.61 21.10 28.78
CA GLN A 104 -12.73 20.37 27.89
C GLN A 104 -11.37 20.10 28.56
N ARG A 105 -10.83 18.91 28.30
CA ARG A 105 -9.54 18.45 28.81
C ARG A 105 -8.39 18.84 27.88
N GLU A 106 -7.25 19.21 28.47
CA GLU A 106 -6.02 19.55 27.74
C GLU A 106 -4.97 18.42 27.79
N ASP A 107 -5.18 17.40 28.63
CA ASP A 107 -4.28 16.26 28.81
C ASP A 107 -4.51 15.16 27.75
N ILE A 108 -4.28 15.51 26.48
CA ILE A 108 -4.41 14.58 25.36
C ILE A 108 -3.26 13.54 25.42
N PRO A 109 -3.55 12.24 25.21
CA PRO A 109 -2.53 11.22 25.09
C PRO A 109 -1.46 11.53 24.02
N GLY A 110 -0.24 11.06 24.22
CA GLY A 110 0.83 11.23 23.22
C GLY A 110 0.58 10.43 21.94
N VAL A 111 -0.05 9.26 22.07
CA VAL A 111 -0.29 8.27 21.02
C VAL A 111 -1.73 7.76 21.14
N LEU A 112 -2.38 7.57 20.00
CA LEU A 112 -3.63 6.82 19.89
C LEU A 112 -3.29 5.38 19.52
N ASP A 113 -3.64 4.43 20.39
CA ASP A 113 -3.48 3.00 20.14
C ASP A 113 -4.84 2.42 19.76
N VAL A 114 -5.08 2.26 18.46
CA VAL A 114 -6.29 1.63 17.94
C VAL A 114 -6.07 0.11 17.95
N ARG A 115 -6.75 -0.57 18.87
CA ARG A 115 -6.75 -2.02 18.94
C ARG A 115 -8.07 -2.54 18.42
N ASP A 116 -7.98 -3.47 17.49
CA ASP A 116 -9.12 -4.17 16.94
C ASP A 116 -9.10 -5.61 17.49
N PRO A 117 -9.84 -5.89 18.58
CA PRO A 117 -9.86 -7.21 19.21
C PRO A 117 -10.60 -8.26 18.37
N ASP A 118 -11.47 -7.82 17.44
CA ASP A 118 -12.33 -8.66 16.60
C ASP A 118 -11.85 -8.67 15.13
N ARG A 119 -10.55 -8.42 14.90
CA ARG A 119 -9.96 -8.33 13.56
C ARG A 119 -9.81 -9.71 12.88
N GLU A 120 -10.92 -10.40 12.71
CA GLU A 120 -11.16 -11.39 11.64
C GLU A 120 -11.10 -10.71 10.24
N HIS A 121 -10.95 -9.37 10.19
CA HIS A 121 -10.91 -8.52 9.00
C HIS A 121 -9.52 -7.96 8.64
N SER A 122 -8.43 -8.44 9.25
CA SER A 122 -7.11 -8.19 8.66
C SER A 122 -7.13 -8.94 7.34
N TYR A 123 -7.02 -8.25 6.21
CA TYR A 123 -7.04 -8.89 4.90
C TYR A 123 -6.09 -10.09 4.95
N ASP A 124 -6.63 -11.29 4.80
CA ASP A 124 -5.81 -12.50 4.86
C ASP A 124 -4.95 -12.52 3.60
N HIS A 125 -3.74 -11.98 3.76
CA HIS A 125 -2.75 -11.91 2.71
C HIS A 125 -2.39 -13.31 2.18
N ARG A 126 -2.70 -14.40 2.91
CA ARG A 126 -2.45 -15.77 2.49
C ARG A 126 -3.51 -16.32 1.56
N GLU A 127 -4.78 -16.01 1.81
CA GLU A 127 -5.90 -16.55 1.04
C GLU A 127 -6.27 -15.72 -0.18
N LEU A 128 -5.85 -14.44 -0.22
CA LEU A 128 -6.04 -13.54 -1.37
C LEU A 128 -7.49 -13.48 -1.89
N ARG A 129 -8.46 -13.59 -0.97
CA ARG A 129 -9.88 -13.56 -1.31
C ARG A 129 -10.26 -12.19 -1.84
N VAL A 130 -11.25 -12.18 -2.74
CA VAL A 130 -11.87 -10.93 -3.20
C VAL A 130 -12.48 -10.22 -1.99
N ARG A 131 -12.02 -9.01 -1.71
CA ARG A 131 -12.53 -8.16 -0.63
C ARG A 131 -13.31 -7.01 -1.24
N ASN A 132 -14.63 -7.15 -1.20
CA ASN A 132 -15.57 -6.11 -1.58
C ASN A 132 -16.04 -5.35 -0.33
N ARG A 133 -16.35 -4.06 -0.47
CA ARG A 133 -17.03 -3.28 0.59
C ARG A 133 -18.54 -3.50 0.62
N ASP A 134 -19.10 -4.04 -0.45
CA ASP A 134 -20.51 -4.38 -0.58
C ASP A 134 -20.75 -5.85 -0.19
N GLU A 135 -20.93 -6.12 1.10
CA GLU A 135 -21.32 -7.45 1.61
C GLU A 135 -22.64 -7.96 1.01
N SER A 136 -23.49 -7.03 0.56
CA SER A 136 -24.74 -7.30 -0.16
C SER A 136 -24.82 -6.36 -1.36
N PRO A 137 -24.25 -6.73 -2.51
CA PRO A 137 -24.22 -5.88 -3.70
C PRO A 137 -25.63 -5.60 -4.23
N ASP A 138 -25.87 -4.41 -4.76
CA ASP A 138 -27.04 -4.16 -5.59
C ASP A 138 -26.99 -5.10 -6.82
N ALA A 139 -28.13 -5.72 -7.14
CA ALA A 139 -28.30 -6.66 -8.26
C ALA A 139 -28.24 -6.00 -9.66
N ARG A 140 -27.69 -4.78 -9.76
CA ARG A 140 -27.54 -4.03 -11.01
C ARG A 140 -26.69 -4.81 -12.01
N ARG A 141 -27.26 -5.02 -13.21
CA ARG A 141 -26.54 -5.63 -14.34
C ARG A 141 -25.63 -4.66 -15.08
N SER A 142 -25.94 -3.37 -15.04
CA SER A 142 -25.21 -2.32 -15.75
C SER A 142 -24.48 -1.40 -14.78
N ARG A 143 -23.36 -0.83 -15.22
CA ARG A 143 -22.62 0.20 -14.48
C ARG A 143 -23.55 1.37 -14.11
N PRO A 144 -23.47 1.92 -12.89
CA PRO A 144 -24.31 3.02 -12.47
C PRO A 144 -24.02 4.29 -13.28
N PRO A 145 -24.99 5.23 -13.33
CA PRO A 145 -24.77 6.56 -13.89
C PRO A 145 -23.66 7.29 -13.13
N VAL A 146 -22.88 8.12 -13.82
CA VAL A 146 -21.80 8.92 -13.21
C VAL A 146 -22.33 9.79 -12.06
N ARG A 147 -23.52 10.37 -12.23
CA ARG A 147 -24.18 11.18 -11.19
C ARG A 147 -24.47 10.39 -9.92
N ALA A 148 -24.96 9.16 -10.04
CA ALA A 148 -25.26 8.32 -8.87
C ALA A 148 -23.99 7.95 -8.08
N ILE A 149 -22.84 7.80 -8.77
CA ILE A 149 -21.55 7.59 -8.12
C ILE A 149 -21.11 8.90 -7.43
N ALA A 150 -21.24 10.05 -8.10
CA ALA A 150 -20.91 11.35 -7.50
C ALA A 150 -21.74 11.61 -6.23
N ASP A 151 -23.05 11.36 -6.27
CA ASP A 151 -23.94 11.51 -5.11
C ASP A 151 -23.54 10.59 -3.96
N TYR A 152 -23.14 9.34 -4.24
CA TYR A 152 -22.62 8.42 -3.23
C TYR A 152 -21.30 8.91 -2.62
N LEU A 153 -20.40 9.41 -3.47
CA LEU A 153 -19.09 9.94 -3.07
C LEU A 153 -19.16 11.33 -2.42
N GLY A 154 -20.34 11.94 -2.30
CA GLY A 154 -20.47 13.26 -1.71
C GLY A 154 -20.03 14.42 -2.61
N LEU A 155 -19.96 14.19 -3.91
CA LEU A 155 -19.48 15.19 -4.87
C LEU A 155 -20.65 15.95 -5.49
N ASP A 156 -20.62 17.27 -5.37
CA ASP A 156 -21.61 18.16 -6.00
C ASP A 156 -21.60 18.04 -7.53
N GLU A 157 -20.43 17.77 -8.11
CA GLU A 157 -20.20 17.59 -9.53
C GLU A 157 -19.40 16.31 -9.82
N PRO A 158 -19.56 15.70 -11.01
CA PRO A 158 -18.81 14.51 -11.40
C PRO A 158 -17.36 14.86 -11.77
N ILE A 159 -16.53 15.02 -10.76
CA ILE A 159 -15.10 15.37 -10.86
C ILE A 159 -14.21 14.26 -10.29
N CYS A 160 -12.93 14.27 -10.65
CA CYS A 160 -11.96 13.28 -10.16
C CYS A 160 -11.81 13.40 -8.64
N LEU A 161 -11.91 12.30 -7.89
CA LEU A 161 -11.70 12.29 -6.43
C LEU A 161 -10.33 12.83 -6.01
N ILE A 162 -9.31 12.61 -6.84
CA ILE A 162 -7.92 12.94 -6.50
C ILE A 162 -7.58 14.39 -6.87
N CYS A 163 -7.85 14.80 -8.10
CA CYS A 163 -7.40 16.11 -8.62
C CYS A 163 -8.52 17.10 -8.94
N TRP A 164 -9.78 16.74 -8.71
CA TRP A 164 -10.96 17.59 -8.97
C TRP A 164 -11.15 18.01 -10.44
N GLN A 165 -10.40 17.43 -11.37
CA GLN A 165 -10.53 17.72 -12.80
C GLN A 165 -11.61 16.86 -13.47
N ALA A 166 -12.17 17.39 -14.55
CA ALA A 166 -13.08 16.72 -15.47
C ALA A 166 -12.46 16.63 -16.89
N PRO A 167 -12.90 15.70 -17.77
CA PRO A 167 -13.94 14.69 -17.56
C PRO A 167 -13.46 13.51 -16.71
N VAL A 168 -14.43 12.75 -16.18
CA VAL A 168 -14.19 11.55 -15.36
C VAL A 168 -14.62 10.25 -16.04
N GLU A 169 -13.99 9.17 -15.61
CA GLU A 169 -14.29 7.80 -15.96
C GLU A 169 -14.77 7.05 -14.71
N ARG A 170 -15.57 6.00 -14.94
CA ARG A 170 -16.04 5.10 -13.88
C ARG A 170 -14.97 4.05 -13.65
N ALA A 171 -14.19 4.22 -12.60
CA ALA A 171 -13.17 3.27 -12.18
C ALA A 171 -13.81 2.25 -11.24
N HIS A 172 -13.75 0.97 -11.60
CA HIS A 172 -14.10 -0.10 -10.68
C HIS A 172 -13.06 -0.18 -9.56
N VAL A 173 -13.53 -0.20 -8.31
CA VAL A 173 -12.68 -0.38 -7.13
C VAL A 173 -12.13 -1.81 -7.12
N VAL A 174 -13.02 -2.79 -7.22
CA VAL A 174 -12.70 -4.18 -7.60
C VAL A 174 -13.16 -4.40 -9.05
N PRO A 175 -12.27 -4.76 -9.98
CA PRO A 175 -12.63 -5.04 -11.36
C PRO A 175 -13.65 -6.17 -11.52
N VAL A 176 -14.50 -6.09 -12.56
CA VAL A 176 -15.48 -7.14 -12.90
C VAL A 176 -14.82 -8.50 -13.14
N SER A 177 -13.62 -8.51 -13.73
CA SER A 177 -12.85 -9.75 -13.97
C SER A 177 -12.41 -10.45 -12.68
N LEU A 178 -12.40 -9.73 -11.55
CA LEU A 178 -12.06 -10.24 -10.22
C LEU A 178 -13.30 -10.38 -9.34
N GLY A 179 -14.51 -10.33 -9.90
CA GLY A 179 -15.76 -10.51 -9.15
C GLY A 179 -16.34 -9.22 -8.57
N GLY A 180 -15.85 -8.05 -8.95
CA GLY A 180 -16.43 -6.77 -8.54
C GLY A 180 -17.83 -6.53 -9.11
N SER A 181 -18.70 -5.92 -8.29
CA SER A 181 -20.09 -5.66 -8.62
C SER A 181 -20.28 -4.35 -9.43
N ASN A 182 -21.52 -4.09 -9.87
CA ASN A 182 -21.92 -2.78 -10.39
C ASN A 182 -22.65 -1.92 -9.32
N ASP A 183 -22.40 -2.19 -8.05
CA ASP A 183 -22.86 -1.34 -6.96
C ASP A 183 -22.13 0.00 -6.98
N VAL A 184 -22.79 1.11 -6.60
CA VAL A 184 -22.14 2.43 -6.53
C VAL A 184 -20.95 2.45 -5.57
N ARG A 185 -20.99 1.59 -4.53
CA ARG A 185 -19.91 1.41 -3.54
C ARG A 185 -18.63 0.82 -4.15
N ASN A 186 -18.74 0.15 -5.30
CA ASN A 186 -17.61 -0.44 -6.03
C ASN A 186 -17.08 0.48 -7.15
N PHE A 187 -17.38 1.79 -7.11
CA PHE A 187 -16.84 2.75 -8.07
C PHE A 187 -16.22 3.98 -7.44
N ALA A 188 -15.14 4.43 -8.08
CA ALA A 188 -14.57 5.75 -7.95
C ALA A 188 -14.76 6.56 -9.24
N LEU A 189 -14.83 7.89 -9.12
CA LEU A 189 -14.75 8.81 -10.25
C LEU A 189 -13.31 9.32 -10.36
N LEU A 190 -12.64 8.95 -11.45
CA LEU A 190 -11.24 9.30 -11.70
C LEU A 190 -11.10 9.94 -13.09
N CYS A 191 -10.23 10.94 -13.24
CA CYS A 191 -9.88 11.42 -14.58
C CYS A 191 -9.08 10.35 -15.35
N PRO A 192 -8.97 10.43 -16.70
CA PRO A 192 -8.26 9.42 -17.49
C PRO A 192 -6.79 9.21 -17.08
N ARG A 193 -6.15 10.22 -16.46
CA ARG A 193 -4.80 10.10 -15.92
C ARG A 193 -4.79 9.19 -14.68
N HIS A 194 -5.57 9.54 -13.66
CA HIS A 194 -5.64 8.77 -12.41
C HIS A 194 -6.23 7.37 -12.61
N HIS A 195 -7.21 7.21 -13.50
CA HIS A 195 -7.77 5.89 -13.78
C HIS A 195 -6.74 4.94 -14.42
N ARG A 196 -5.83 5.45 -15.25
CA ARG A 196 -4.71 4.67 -15.82
C ARG A 196 -3.71 4.23 -14.75
N GLU A 197 -3.62 4.96 -13.65
CA GLU A 197 -2.70 4.69 -12.54
C GLU A 197 -3.35 3.87 -11.41
N ALA A 198 -4.67 3.86 -11.28
CA ALA A 198 -5.38 3.19 -10.19
C ALA A 198 -5.20 1.66 -10.25
N PRO A 199 -4.96 0.98 -9.13
CA PRO A 199 -4.63 -0.46 -9.12
C PRO A 199 -5.80 -1.32 -9.62
N ASP A 200 -5.47 -2.44 -10.26
CA ASP A 200 -6.43 -3.47 -10.72
C ASP A 200 -6.30 -4.73 -9.85
N VAL A 201 -6.82 -4.66 -8.63
CA VAL A 201 -6.62 -5.67 -7.57
C VAL A 201 -7.96 -6.20 -7.03
N ALA A 202 -7.93 -7.39 -6.42
CA ALA A 202 -9.09 -8.03 -5.82
C ALA A 202 -9.48 -7.47 -4.44
N ASP A 203 -8.75 -6.47 -3.96
CA ASP A 203 -8.90 -5.87 -2.62
C ASP A 203 -9.36 -4.41 -2.72
N ALA A 204 -10.62 -4.16 -2.35
CA ALA A 204 -11.20 -2.81 -2.35
C ALA A 204 -10.45 -1.86 -1.41
N GLU A 205 -9.96 -2.35 -0.26
CA GLU A 205 -9.25 -1.48 0.68
C GLU A 205 -7.89 -1.06 0.13
N ALA A 206 -7.22 -1.93 -0.62
CA ALA A 206 -5.99 -1.56 -1.31
C ALA A 206 -6.22 -0.46 -2.36
N PHE A 207 -7.32 -0.54 -3.12
CA PHE A 207 -7.70 0.52 -4.06
C PHE A 207 -7.97 1.84 -3.33
N TRP A 208 -8.75 1.83 -2.26
CA TRP A 208 -9.05 3.04 -1.49
C TRP A 208 -7.84 3.60 -0.76
N SER A 209 -6.97 2.73 -0.24
CA SER A 209 -5.69 3.14 0.33
C SER A 209 -4.80 3.81 -0.72
N TRP A 210 -4.83 3.33 -1.97
CA TRP A 210 -4.15 3.99 -3.07
C TRP A 210 -4.79 5.35 -3.41
N VAL A 211 -6.12 5.46 -3.40
CA VAL A 211 -6.81 6.76 -3.60
C VAL A 211 -6.38 7.76 -2.54
N ASP A 212 -6.33 7.33 -1.28
CA ASP A 212 -5.90 8.16 -0.15
C ASP A 212 -4.47 8.69 -0.33
N TYR A 213 -3.54 7.78 -0.65
CA TYR A 213 -2.16 8.13 -1.00
C TYR A 213 -2.08 9.06 -2.22
N ALA A 214 -2.87 8.80 -3.26
CA ALA A 214 -2.86 9.60 -4.47
C ALA A 214 -3.44 11.01 -4.24
N CYS A 215 -4.43 11.16 -3.35
CA CYS A 215 -4.96 12.45 -2.89
C CYS A 215 -3.88 13.32 -2.23
N GLU A 216 -2.98 12.72 -1.44
CA GLU A 216 -1.84 13.43 -0.86
C GLU A 216 -0.78 13.74 -1.93
N ARG A 217 -0.40 12.74 -2.73
CA ARG A 217 0.63 12.86 -3.77
C ARG A 217 0.30 13.92 -4.83
N ASP A 218 -0.94 13.92 -5.30
CA ASP A 218 -1.41 14.72 -6.42
C ASP A 218 -2.36 15.84 -5.98
N GLY A 219 -2.46 16.12 -4.68
CA GLY A 219 -3.35 17.14 -4.12
C GLY A 219 -3.13 18.54 -4.69
N HIS A 220 -1.89 18.84 -5.11
CA HIS A 220 -1.54 20.08 -5.80
C HIS A 220 -2.31 20.30 -7.12
N MET A 221 -2.73 19.23 -7.79
CA MET A 221 -3.46 19.31 -9.06
C MET A 221 -4.90 19.82 -8.91
N LYS A 222 -5.43 19.82 -7.67
CA LYS A 222 -6.77 20.36 -7.37
C LYS A 222 -6.88 21.85 -7.68
N TRP A 223 -5.75 22.54 -7.60
CA TRP A 223 -5.66 23.99 -7.79
C TRP A 223 -5.17 24.37 -9.19
N GLU A 224 -4.92 23.38 -10.06
CA GLU A 224 -4.55 23.64 -11.46
C GLU A 224 -5.72 24.30 -12.20
N GLY A 225 -5.42 25.42 -12.85
CA GLY A 225 -6.40 26.18 -13.63
C GLY A 225 -7.23 27.18 -12.81
N ILE A 226 -7.06 27.22 -11.48
CA ILE A 226 -7.61 28.30 -10.66
C ILE A 226 -6.83 29.58 -10.92
N ASP A 227 -7.53 30.71 -11.02
CA ASP A 227 -6.88 31.98 -11.26
C ASP A 227 -6.01 32.41 -10.06
N PRO A 228 -4.86 33.08 -10.29
CA PRO A 228 -3.96 33.47 -9.21
C PRO A 228 -4.57 34.43 -8.17
N GLU A 229 -5.61 35.18 -8.53
CA GLU A 229 -6.25 36.14 -7.63
C GLU A 229 -7.11 35.42 -6.57
N THR A 230 -7.86 34.40 -6.99
CA THR A 230 -8.61 33.51 -6.09
C THR A 230 -7.67 32.74 -5.15
N LEU A 231 -6.55 32.23 -5.66
CA LEU A 231 -5.54 31.57 -4.81
C LEU A 231 -4.96 32.54 -3.77
N ALA A 232 -4.63 33.76 -4.18
CA ALA A 232 -4.14 34.79 -3.27
C ALA A 232 -5.21 35.26 -2.26
N GLU A 233 -6.50 35.17 -2.59
CA GLU A 233 -7.59 35.42 -1.64
C GLU A 233 -7.69 34.32 -0.58
N ALA A 234 -7.61 33.07 -0.99
CA ALA A 234 -7.63 31.94 -0.07
C ALA A 234 -6.43 31.97 0.90
N GLU A 235 -5.22 32.26 0.40
CA GLU A 235 -4.04 32.44 1.26
C GLU A 235 -4.20 33.61 2.24
N ARG A 236 -4.83 34.72 1.84
CA ARG A 236 -5.10 35.87 2.72
C ARG A 236 -6.04 35.54 3.88
N VAL A 237 -6.97 34.60 3.69
CA VAL A 237 -7.86 34.14 4.77
C VAL A 237 -7.26 32.96 5.57
N GLY A 238 -6.00 32.61 5.30
CA GLY A 238 -5.23 31.64 6.09
C GLY A 238 -5.25 30.22 5.55
N PHE A 239 -5.71 29.97 4.32
CA PHE A 239 -5.56 28.65 3.70
C PHE A 239 -4.11 28.44 3.23
N GLU A 240 -3.49 27.34 3.64
CA GLU A 240 -2.22 26.88 3.09
C GLU A 240 -2.51 26.05 1.83
N ILE A 241 -2.19 26.60 0.65
CA ILE A 241 -2.44 25.94 -0.64
C ILE A 241 -1.13 25.41 -1.20
N GLU A 242 -1.00 24.09 -1.24
CA GLU A 242 0.12 23.45 -1.92
C GLU A 242 -0.14 23.42 -3.43
N THR A 243 0.47 24.34 -4.18
CA THR A 243 0.36 24.42 -5.65
C THR A 243 1.50 23.72 -6.39
N ARG A 244 2.47 23.16 -5.66
CA ARG A 244 3.67 22.55 -6.24
C ARG A 244 3.84 21.12 -5.77
N GLY A 245 3.52 20.16 -6.63
CA GLY A 245 3.86 18.77 -6.41
C GLY A 245 5.31 18.43 -6.74
N PRO A 246 5.83 17.33 -6.20
CA PRO A 246 7.09 16.77 -6.69
C PRO A 246 6.94 16.42 -8.18
N VAL A 247 7.82 16.98 -9.01
CA VAL A 247 7.85 16.66 -10.44
C VAL A 247 8.20 15.19 -10.60
N ARG A 248 7.21 14.34 -10.93
CA ARG A 248 7.47 13.00 -11.49
C ARG A 248 8.07 13.21 -12.89
N LYS A 249 9.39 13.44 -12.96
CA LYS A 249 10.17 13.32 -14.20
C LYS A 249 9.80 11.97 -14.81
N SER A 250 9.59 11.88 -16.13
CA SER A 250 9.22 10.66 -16.86
C SER A 250 9.95 9.41 -16.36
N LEU A 251 9.40 8.78 -15.32
CA LEU A 251 9.98 7.65 -14.64
C LEU A 251 9.76 6.44 -15.53
N ARG A 252 10.78 5.58 -15.68
CA ARG A 252 10.56 4.25 -16.26
C ARG A 252 9.49 3.55 -15.44
N HIS A 253 8.79 2.58 -16.03
CA HIS A 253 7.72 1.84 -15.34
C HIS A 253 8.16 1.37 -13.94
N PHE A 254 9.38 0.82 -13.88
CA PHE A 254 9.95 0.33 -12.64
C PHE A 254 10.18 1.42 -11.57
N ASP A 255 10.68 2.59 -11.96
CA ASP A 255 10.86 3.70 -11.04
C ASP A 255 9.51 4.16 -10.43
N ARG A 256 8.40 3.99 -11.16
CA ARG A 256 7.06 4.24 -10.64
C ARG A 256 6.67 3.21 -9.60
N VAL A 257 6.89 1.92 -9.86
CA VAL A 257 6.64 0.84 -8.87
C VAL A 257 7.40 1.13 -7.57
N ARG A 258 8.68 1.48 -7.68
CA ARG A 258 9.52 1.83 -6.52
C ARG A 258 8.96 3.04 -5.76
N ASP A 259 8.55 4.10 -6.46
CA ASP A 259 7.99 5.30 -5.83
C ASP A 259 6.69 4.99 -5.08
N GLU A 260 5.82 4.14 -5.64
CA GLU A 260 4.62 3.63 -4.95
C GLU A 260 5.01 2.82 -3.71
N LEU A 261 5.93 1.86 -3.81
CA LEU A 261 6.39 1.04 -2.68
C LEU A 261 6.95 1.89 -1.52
N VAL A 262 7.77 2.89 -1.82
CA VAL A 262 8.36 3.76 -0.81
C VAL A 262 7.32 4.68 -0.19
N ARG A 263 6.53 5.39 -1.01
CA ARG A 263 5.67 6.47 -0.50
C ARG A 263 4.33 5.97 0.01
N HIS A 264 3.77 4.93 -0.60
CA HIS A 264 2.49 4.37 -0.17
C HIS A 264 2.68 3.34 0.92
N TYR A 265 3.60 2.38 0.72
CA TYR A 265 3.78 1.24 1.61
C TYR A 265 4.96 1.39 2.59
N GLY A 266 5.71 2.48 2.52
CA GLY A 266 6.78 2.79 3.46
C GLY A 266 8.04 1.92 3.29
N TRP A 267 8.23 1.29 2.13
CA TRP A 267 9.39 0.44 1.88
C TRP A 267 10.69 1.22 2.07
N CYS A 268 11.61 0.64 2.85
CA CYS A 268 12.94 1.19 3.07
C CYS A 268 14.00 0.50 2.20
N PRO A 269 15.21 1.06 2.08
CA PRO A 269 16.31 0.44 1.33
C PRO A 269 16.57 -1.03 1.68
N GLU A 270 16.35 -1.41 2.94
CA GLU A 270 16.52 -2.77 3.43
C GLU A 270 15.48 -3.75 2.85
N ASP A 271 14.24 -3.30 2.61
CA ASP A 271 13.19 -4.11 1.97
C ASP A 271 13.56 -4.44 0.51
N PHE A 272 14.18 -3.51 -0.21
CA PHE A 272 14.66 -3.72 -1.57
C PHE A 272 15.94 -4.54 -1.66
N ALA A 273 16.77 -4.52 -0.61
CA ALA A 273 18.06 -5.19 -0.62
C ALA A 273 17.96 -6.72 -0.68
N GLY A 274 16.75 -7.29 -0.48
CA GLY A 274 16.36 -8.64 -0.86
C GLY A 274 17.00 -9.81 -0.10
N GLY A 275 18.17 -9.62 0.51
CA GLY A 275 18.89 -10.65 1.26
C GLY A 275 18.86 -12.04 0.60
N TYR A 276 18.66 -13.08 1.39
CA TYR A 276 18.46 -14.46 0.91
C TYR A 276 17.00 -14.76 0.51
N HIS A 277 16.11 -13.77 0.55
CA HIS A 277 14.66 -13.96 0.37
C HIS A 277 14.11 -13.36 -0.92
N TRP A 278 14.92 -12.67 -1.73
CA TRP A 278 14.46 -12.06 -2.99
C TRP A 278 13.84 -13.08 -3.95
N GLY A 279 14.42 -14.27 -4.07
CA GLY A 279 13.84 -15.36 -4.87
C GLY A 279 12.45 -15.76 -4.40
N ALA A 280 12.28 -15.97 -3.09
CA ALA A 280 10.99 -16.29 -2.49
C ALA A 280 9.98 -15.13 -2.62
N LEU A 281 10.43 -13.88 -2.48
CA LEU A 281 9.60 -12.69 -2.67
C LEU A 281 9.07 -12.60 -4.10
N MET A 282 9.91 -12.93 -5.08
CA MET A 282 9.52 -12.92 -6.48
C MET A 282 8.55 -14.07 -6.83
N GLU A 283 8.72 -15.25 -6.24
CA GLU A 283 7.78 -16.36 -6.37
C GLU A 283 6.40 -16.02 -5.76
N GLU A 284 6.39 -15.44 -4.56
CA GLU A 284 5.17 -14.96 -3.92
C GLU A 284 4.53 -13.80 -4.68
N PHE A 285 5.32 -12.85 -5.19
CA PHE A 285 4.85 -11.76 -6.03
C PHE A 285 4.11 -12.28 -7.26
N HIS A 286 4.67 -13.26 -7.99
CA HIS A 286 3.99 -13.85 -9.14
C HIS A 286 2.71 -14.59 -8.73
N THR A 287 2.75 -15.30 -7.60
CA THR A 287 1.56 -15.97 -7.05
C THR A 287 0.43 -14.95 -6.80
N VAL A 288 0.74 -13.83 -6.14
CA VAL A 288 -0.23 -12.75 -5.88
C VAL A 288 -0.71 -12.10 -7.18
N MET A 289 0.21 -11.82 -8.12
CA MET A 289 -0.14 -11.23 -9.41
C MET A 289 -1.10 -12.11 -10.20
N ASP A 290 -0.89 -13.41 -10.22
CA ASP A 290 -1.72 -14.34 -10.99
C ASP A 290 -3.08 -14.61 -10.33
N SER A 291 -3.14 -14.62 -9.00
CA SER A 291 -4.39 -14.98 -8.28
C SER A 291 -5.31 -13.80 -7.99
N ALA A 292 -4.77 -12.58 -7.82
CA ALA A 292 -5.51 -11.45 -7.25
C ALA A 292 -5.42 -10.16 -8.06
N THR A 293 -4.88 -10.21 -9.29
CA THR A 293 -4.84 -9.06 -10.21
C THR A 293 -5.43 -9.42 -11.56
N SER A 294 -5.97 -8.43 -12.27
CA SER A 294 -6.59 -8.68 -13.58
C SER A 294 -5.55 -9.07 -14.65
N THR A 295 -5.85 -10.08 -15.46
CA THR A 295 -5.01 -10.57 -16.56
C THR A 295 -5.52 -10.02 -17.90
N HIS A 296 -5.51 -8.70 -18.09
CA HIS A 296 -5.85 -8.15 -19.40
C HIS A 296 -4.70 -8.34 -20.39
N PHE A 297 -4.87 -9.25 -21.34
CA PHE A 297 -3.99 -9.42 -22.49
C PHE A 297 -3.75 -8.06 -23.19
N ASN A 298 -2.49 -7.72 -23.47
CA ASN A 298 -2.05 -6.48 -24.13
C ASN A 298 -2.25 -5.16 -23.38
N VAL A 299 -2.63 -5.16 -22.09
CA VAL A 299 -2.61 -3.95 -21.26
C VAL A 299 -1.38 -4.00 -20.36
N ALA A 300 -0.51 -2.99 -20.46
CA ALA A 300 0.63 -2.86 -19.56
C ALA A 300 0.16 -2.84 -18.11
N LYS A 301 0.75 -3.70 -17.26
CA LYS A 301 0.45 -3.73 -15.83
C LYS A 301 0.71 -2.36 -15.21
N LYS A 302 -0.16 -1.94 -14.30
CA LYS A 302 -0.07 -0.64 -13.63
C LYS A 302 0.93 -0.72 -12.48
N ALA A 303 1.68 0.36 -12.27
CA ALA A 303 2.71 0.39 -11.24
C ALA A 303 2.16 0.20 -9.82
N SER A 304 0.96 0.74 -9.56
CA SER A 304 0.22 0.57 -8.30
C SER A 304 -0.19 -0.88 -8.04
N THR A 305 -0.63 -1.61 -9.08
CA THR A 305 -0.96 -3.04 -9.01
C THR A 305 0.25 -3.87 -8.63
N GLU A 306 1.40 -3.62 -9.27
CA GLU A 306 2.65 -4.34 -8.97
C GLU A 306 3.17 -3.99 -7.57
N ALA A 307 3.13 -2.70 -7.18
CA ALA A 307 3.53 -2.27 -5.85
C ALA A 307 2.69 -2.94 -4.75
N TRP A 308 1.37 -3.02 -4.95
CA TRP A 308 0.49 -3.76 -4.05
C TRP A 308 0.87 -5.24 -3.95
N ALA A 309 1.10 -5.91 -5.08
CA ALA A 309 1.46 -7.32 -5.09
C ALA A 309 2.79 -7.59 -4.38
N PHE A 310 3.78 -6.71 -4.53
CA PHE A 310 5.04 -6.76 -3.78
C PHE A 310 4.83 -6.63 -2.27
N GLU A 311 4.00 -5.67 -1.83
CA GLU A 311 3.70 -5.49 -0.41
C GLU A 311 3.00 -6.72 0.18
N VAL A 312 2.02 -7.28 -0.52
CA VAL A 312 1.32 -8.48 -0.08
C VAL A 312 2.26 -9.69 0.00
N ALA A 313 3.10 -9.89 -1.01
CA ALA A 313 4.12 -10.94 -1.01
C ALA A 313 5.08 -10.82 0.18
N ARG A 314 5.54 -9.59 0.46
CA ARG A 314 6.41 -9.30 1.62
C ARG A 314 5.74 -9.66 2.95
N ARG A 315 4.46 -9.31 3.12
CA ARG A 315 3.69 -9.64 4.34
C ARG A 315 3.52 -11.15 4.52
N ARG A 316 3.14 -11.88 3.47
CA ARG A 316 3.01 -13.35 3.51
C ARG A 316 4.29 -14.04 3.96
N LEU A 317 5.44 -13.56 3.48
CA LEU A 317 6.75 -14.08 3.88
C LEU A 317 7.13 -13.70 5.31
N GLY A 318 6.79 -12.48 5.75
CA GLY A 318 7.01 -12.04 7.13
C GLY A 318 6.21 -12.85 8.15
N ASP A 319 4.94 -13.14 7.84
CA ASP A 319 4.03 -13.91 8.71
C ASP A 319 4.45 -15.39 8.83
N GLY A 320 5.08 -15.95 7.79
CA GLY A 320 5.63 -17.31 7.82
C GLY A 320 6.82 -17.51 8.78
N VAL A 321 7.53 -16.44 9.15
CA VAL A 321 8.66 -16.52 10.11
C VAL A 321 8.15 -16.56 11.56
N ALA A 322 6.96 -16.02 11.84
CA ALA A 322 6.36 -16.03 13.17
C ALA A 322 5.84 -17.41 13.59
N GLU A 323 5.23 -18.17 12.66
CA GLU A 323 4.68 -19.51 12.94
C GLU A 323 5.77 -20.57 13.14
N HIS A 324 6.97 -20.40 12.58
CA HIS A 324 8.05 -21.38 12.75
C HIS A 324 8.72 -21.40 14.13
N LYS A 325 8.28 -20.56 15.08
CA LYS A 325 8.69 -20.63 16.49
C LYS A 325 7.74 -21.42 17.40
N THR A 326 6.59 -21.85 16.89
CA THR A 326 5.60 -22.60 17.69
C THR A 326 4.88 -23.62 16.81
N ASP A 327 5.56 -24.71 16.45
CA ASP A 327 5.04 -26.07 16.63
C ASP A 327 6.00 -27.09 16.03
N SER A 328 6.59 -27.90 16.91
CA SER A 328 6.95 -29.26 16.55
C SER A 328 5.70 -30.12 16.72
N ASP A 329 5.02 -30.48 15.64
CA ASP A 329 4.59 -31.86 15.40
C ASP A 329 3.84 -32.03 14.06
N ARG A 330 4.51 -32.75 13.15
CA ARG A 330 4.03 -33.69 12.11
C ARG A 330 2.86 -33.30 11.16
N PRO A 331 3.06 -33.31 9.82
CA PRO A 331 1.97 -33.16 8.85
C PRO A 331 1.28 -34.49 8.49
N PRO A 332 0.02 -34.46 7.99
CA PRO A 332 -0.68 -35.64 7.48
C PRO A 332 -0.24 -35.97 6.05
N ALA A 333 -0.33 -37.26 5.72
CA ALA A 333 0.18 -37.87 4.49
C ALA A 333 -0.81 -37.75 3.30
N SER A 334 -0.27 -37.41 2.13
CA SER A 334 -0.84 -37.73 0.82
C SER A 334 0.23 -38.49 0.03
N SER A 335 0.06 -39.81 -0.08
CA SER A 335 1.07 -40.73 -0.60
C SER A 335 1.11 -40.77 -2.14
N ARG A 336 2.26 -40.50 -2.75
CA ARG A 336 2.56 -40.84 -4.16
C ARG A 336 3.79 -41.75 -4.23
N PRO A 337 3.70 -42.97 -4.82
CA PRO A 337 4.70 -44.04 -4.61
C PRO A 337 6.12 -43.74 -5.12
N SER A 338 6.28 -42.97 -6.19
CA SER A 338 7.56 -42.70 -6.85
C SER A 338 8.44 -41.72 -6.06
N VAL A 339 7.85 -40.65 -5.52
CA VAL A 339 8.52 -39.68 -4.65
C VAL A 339 8.81 -40.30 -3.29
N GLU A 340 7.88 -41.10 -2.76
CA GLU A 340 8.04 -41.77 -1.47
C GLU A 340 9.20 -42.78 -1.47
N LEU A 341 9.43 -43.48 -2.59
CA LEU A 341 10.56 -44.40 -2.75
C LEU A 341 11.92 -43.67 -2.85
N ALA A 342 11.95 -42.55 -3.58
CA ALA A 342 13.15 -41.70 -3.71
C ALA A 342 13.50 -41.02 -2.37
N GLU A 343 12.51 -40.48 -1.67
CA GLU A 343 12.69 -39.86 -0.35
C GLU A 343 13.07 -40.87 0.73
N ARG A 344 12.56 -42.12 0.66
CA ARG A 344 13.05 -43.22 1.51
C ARG A 344 14.53 -43.53 1.29
N THR A 345 15.01 -43.36 0.07
CA THR A 345 16.41 -43.61 -0.29
C THR A 345 17.31 -42.50 0.25
N VAL A 346 16.86 -41.25 0.17
CA VAL A 346 17.53 -40.07 0.78
C VAL A 346 17.60 -40.20 2.30
N ARG A 347 16.50 -40.61 2.97
CA ARG A 347 16.47 -40.79 4.43
C ARG A 347 17.42 -41.88 4.93
N LYS A 348 17.72 -42.89 4.12
CA LYS A 348 18.68 -43.95 4.46
C LYS A 348 20.15 -43.54 4.26
N SER A 349 20.43 -42.46 3.52
CA SER A 349 21.80 -42.00 3.26
C SER A 349 21.84 -40.48 2.99
N PRO A 350 21.66 -39.65 4.04
CA PRO A 350 21.49 -38.20 3.92
C PRO A 350 22.76 -37.45 3.46
N GLY A 351 23.92 -38.12 3.40
CA GLY A 351 25.18 -37.55 2.95
C GLY A 351 25.53 -37.80 1.48
N SER A 352 24.69 -38.50 0.71
CA SER A 352 24.99 -38.78 -0.70
C SER A 352 24.34 -37.74 -1.63
N THR A 353 25.19 -36.94 -2.28
CA THR A 353 24.78 -35.93 -3.27
C THR A 353 23.97 -36.54 -4.43
N GLY A 354 24.19 -37.83 -4.72
CA GLY A 354 23.44 -38.58 -5.72
C GLY A 354 21.97 -38.86 -5.33
N ALA A 355 21.67 -39.08 -4.04
CA ALA A 355 20.29 -39.35 -3.61
C ALA A 355 19.41 -38.10 -3.64
N GLN A 356 19.96 -36.94 -3.26
CA GLN A 356 19.26 -35.65 -3.37
C GLN A 356 18.94 -35.32 -4.85
N SER A 357 19.93 -35.52 -5.74
CA SER A 357 19.78 -35.32 -7.19
C SER A 357 18.68 -36.21 -7.80
N LEU A 358 18.55 -37.45 -7.33
CA LEU A 358 17.49 -38.39 -7.73
C LEU A 358 16.10 -37.93 -7.27
N ALA A 359 15.96 -37.41 -6.06
CA ALA A 359 14.70 -36.87 -5.55
C ALA A 359 14.27 -35.61 -6.30
N ASP A 360 15.23 -34.74 -6.64
CA ASP A 360 14.97 -33.53 -7.44
C ASP A 360 14.65 -33.86 -8.90
N ALA A 361 15.28 -34.89 -9.48
CA ALA A 361 14.94 -35.40 -10.80
C ALA A 361 13.53 -36.02 -10.83
N ALA A 362 13.14 -36.76 -9.78
CA ALA A 362 11.80 -37.32 -9.65
C ALA A 362 10.72 -36.23 -9.53
N ARG A 363 10.97 -35.18 -8.71
CA ARG A 363 10.08 -34.01 -8.64
C ARG A 363 9.95 -33.29 -9.97
N ARG A 364 11.05 -33.08 -10.70
CA ARG A 364 11.02 -32.45 -12.03
C ARG A 364 10.26 -33.30 -13.07
N ALA A 365 10.37 -34.62 -12.99
CA ALA A 365 9.63 -35.52 -13.86
C ALA A 365 8.11 -35.46 -13.59
N ASP A 366 7.70 -35.42 -12.33
CA ASP A 366 6.28 -35.30 -11.96
C ASP A 366 5.69 -33.94 -12.40
N ILE A 367 6.42 -32.84 -12.21
CA ILE A 367 6.04 -31.50 -12.70
C ILE A 367 5.91 -31.50 -14.23
N ALA A 368 6.83 -32.15 -14.95
CA ALA A 368 6.77 -32.24 -16.40
C ALA A 368 5.58 -33.08 -16.90
N VAL A 369 5.18 -34.12 -16.17
CA VAL A 369 4.01 -34.95 -16.50
C VAL A 369 2.70 -34.19 -16.28
N GLU A 370 2.60 -33.43 -15.18
CA GLU A 370 1.43 -32.58 -14.90
C GLU A 370 1.32 -31.41 -15.88
N ALA A 371 2.43 -30.75 -16.21
CA ALA A 371 2.46 -29.72 -17.25
C ALA A 371 2.05 -30.27 -18.61
N ALA A 372 2.49 -31.48 -18.98
CA ALA A 372 2.08 -32.13 -20.22
C ALA A 372 0.60 -32.55 -20.23
N ALA A 373 0.01 -32.87 -19.06
CA ALA A 373 -1.42 -33.13 -18.93
C ALA A 373 -2.25 -31.86 -19.08
N LEU A 374 -1.84 -30.77 -18.42
CA LEU A 374 -2.49 -29.45 -18.53
C LEU A 374 -2.45 -28.90 -19.96
N VAL A 375 -1.32 -29.05 -20.64
CA VAL A 375 -1.17 -28.64 -22.05
C VAL A 375 -2.10 -29.45 -22.97
N ARG A 376 -2.30 -30.74 -22.71
CA ARG A 376 -3.27 -31.56 -23.46
C ARG A 376 -4.72 -31.10 -23.25
N ASP A 377 -5.10 -30.82 -22.01
CA ASP A 377 -6.44 -30.31 -21.66
C ASP A 377 -6.73 -28.93 -22.32
N ILE A 378 -5.70 -28.08 -22.41
CA ILE A 378 -5.81 -26.79 -23.09
C ILE A 378 -5.95 -26.97 -24.60
N ILE A 379 -5.22 -27.90 -25.22
CA ILE A 379 -5.33 -28.19 -26.66
C ILE A 379 -6.73 -28.74 -26.99
N ASP A 380 -7.25 -29.64 -26.15
CA ASP A 380 -8.56 -30.27 -26.34
C ASP A 380 -9.71 -29.27 -26.13
N SER A 381 -9.53 -28.24 -25.31
CA SER A 381 -10.56 -27.22 -25.03
C SER A 381 -10.54 -26.00 -25.96
N THR A 382 -9.41 -25.69 -26.60
CA THR A 382 -9.24 -24.44 -27.38
C THR A 382 -9.22 -24.62 -28.90
N GLY A 383 -9.19 -25.87 -29.41
CA GLY A 383 -9.24 -26.15 -30.85
C GLY A 383 -8.04 -25.62 -31.64
N VAL A 384 -6.91 -25.37 -30.97
CA VAL A 384 -5.68 -24.87 -31.57
C VAL A 384 -4.94 -26.00 -32.28
N SER A 385 -4.46 -25.74 -33.50
CA SER A 385 -4.08 -26.76 -34.49
C SER A 385 -2.78 -27.52 -34.23
N SER A 386 -1.99 -27.21 -33.20
CA SER A 386 -0.90 -28.10 -32.75
C SER A 386 -0.38 -27.75 -31.35
N ALA A 387 0.10 -28.78 -30.63
CA ALA A 387 0.80 -28.62 -29.34
C ALA A 387 2.09 -27.79 -29.45
N GLU A 388 2.73 -27.78 -30.64
CA GLU A 388 3.97 -27.05 -30.88
C GLU A 388 3.77 -25.53 -30.87
N ASP A 389 2.63 -25.04 -31.35
CA ASP A 389 2.34 -23.60 -31.38
C ASP A 389 2.11 -23.03 -29.98
N VAL A 390 1.42 -23.80 -29.11
CA VAL A 390 1.20 -23.45 -27.71
C VAL A 390 2.53 -23.48 -26.94
N LEU A 391 3.33 -24.53 -27.10
CA LEU A 391 4.63 -24.66 -26.45
C LEU A 391 5.62 -23.58 -26.90
N ARG A 392 5.55 -23.15 -28.16
CA ARG A 392 6.36 -22.04 -28.67
C ARG A 392 5.97 -20.71 -28.04
N GLY A 393 4.68 -20.39 -27.99
CA GLY A 393 4.18 -19.18 -27.34
C GLY A 393 4.55 -19.13 -25.85
N VAL A 394 4.40 -20.25 -25.14
CA VAL A 394 4.80 -20.35 -23.72
C VAL A 394 6.32 -20.18 -23.56
N LYS A 395 7.14 -20.77 -24.43
CA LYS A 395 8.60 -20.61 -24.38
C LYS A 395 9.04 -19.17 -24.65
N GLU A 396 8.42 -18.52 -25.63
CA GLU A 396 8.71 -17.12 -25.99
C GLU A 396 8.33 -16.19 -24.84
N GLU A 397 7.19 -16.41 -24.19
CA GLU A 397 6.76 -15.60 -23.05
C GLU A 397 7.57 -15.85 -21.77
N VAL A 398 7.93 -17.11 -21.48
CA VAL A 398 8.84 -17.43 -20.36
C VAL A 398 10.21 -16.80 -20.59
N ALA A 399 10.70 -16.79 -21.83
CA ALA A 399 11.95 -16.13 -22.19
C ALA A 399 11.85 -14.60 -22.05
N ASP A 400 10.76 -13.98 -22.49
CA ASP A 400 10.55 -12.54 -22.36
C ASP A 400 10.41 -12.10 -20.89
N ARG A 401 9.63 -12.85 -20.08
CA ARG A 401 9.52 -12.65 -18.64
C ARG A 401 10.86 -12.85 -17.91
N THR A 402 11.64 -13.85 -18.30
CA THR A 402 12.98 -14.09 -17.74
C THR A 402 13.95 -12.97 -18.12
N ALA A 403 13.91 -12.48 -19.36
CA ALA A 403 14.73 -11.35 -19.79
C ALA A 403 14.28 -10.03 -19.14
N GLN A 404 12.97 -9.84 -18.93
CA GLN A 404 12.43 -8.73 -18.16
C GLN A 404 12.86 -8.81 -16.69
N PHE A 405 12.93 -10.01 -16.14
CA PHE A 405 13.40 -10.30 -14.78
C PHE A 405 14.89 -10.00 -14.59
N GLU A 406 15.75 -10.42 -15.52
CA GLU A 406 17.18 -10.10 -15.48
C GLU A 406 17.41 -8.59 -15.57
N ARG A 407 16.67 -7.89 -16.44
CA ARG A 407 16.68 -6.42 -16.51
C ARG A 407 16.18 -5.77 -15.21
N LEU A 408 15.13 -6.31 -14.60
CA LEU A 408 14.60 -5.85 -13.32
C LEU A 408 15.64 -5.99 -12.21
N ASN A 409 16.30 -7.15 -12.13
CA ASN A 409 17.30 -7.42 -11.12
C ASN A 409 18.52 -6.50 -11.24
N ASP A 410 18.99 -6.25 -12.48
CA ASP A 410 20.12 -5.37 -12.76
C ASP A 410 19.80 -3.87 -12.59
N GLU A 411 18.57 -3.44 -12.90
CA GLU A 411 18.12 -2.05 -12.71
C GLU A 411 17.74 -1.74 -11.24
N LEU A 412 17.21 -2.73 -10.51
CA LEU A 412 16.86 -2.59 -9.10
C LEU A 412 18.09 -2.58 -8.20
N MET A 413 19.04 -3.46 -8.51
CA MET A 413 20.23 -3.69 -7.72
C MET A 413 21.42 -3.45 -8.65
N GLY A 414 22.04 -2.28 -8.55
CA GLY A 414 23.37 -2.10 -9.15
C GLY A 414 24.31 -3.03 -8.41
N LEU A 415 24.52 -4.25 -8.92
CA LEU A 415 25.35 -5.28 -8.31
C LEU A 415 26.74 -5.21 -8.93
N ALA A 416 27.76 -5.07 -8.10
CA ALA A 416 29.16 -5.11 -8.52
C ALA A 416 30.02 -5.84 -7.48
N ALA A 417 31.24 -6.19 -7.85
CA ALA A 417 32.24 -6.63 -6.88
C ALA A 417 33.01 -5.42 -6.35
N CYS A 418 33.15 -5.29 -5.04
CA CYS A 418 33.92 -4.23 -4.41
C CYS A 418 35.37 -4.29 -4.86
N ARG A 419 35.91 -3.18 -5.39
CA ARG A 419 37.31 -3.10 -5.82
C ARG A 419 38.34 -3.32 -4.71
N HIS A 420 37.93 -3.25 -3.44
CA HIS A 420 38.82 -3.36 -2.28
C HIS A 420 38.81 -4.74 -1.63
N CYS A 421 37.69 -5.46 -1.64
CA CYS A 421 37.58 -6.78 -1.01
C CYS A 421 37.02 -7.88 -1.90
N GLY A 422 36.61 -7.57 -3.14
CA GLY A 422 36.02 -8.52 -4.08
C GLY A 422 34.60 -8.99 -3.75
N HIS A 423 34.02 -8.59 -2.63
CA HIS A 423 32.67 -9.01 -2.21
C HIS A 423 31.58 -8.20 -2.92
N ALA A 424 30.40 -8.82 -3.03
CA ALA A 424 29.23 -8.19 -3.64
C ALA A 424 28.88 -6.87 -2.93
N ILE A 425 28.68 -5.84 -3.72
CA ILE A 425 28.19 -4.54 -3.31
C ILE A 425 26.94 -4.20 -4.13
N ALA A 426 26.00 -3.54 -3.48
CA ALA A 426 24.80 -3.02 -4.08
C ALA A 426 24.75 -1.50 -3.92
N ARG A 427 24.14 -0.81 -4.88
CA ARG A 427 23.68 0.58 -4.71
C ARG A 427 22.20 0.68 -5.09
N ILE A 428 21.52 1.61 -4.43
CA ILE A 428 20.11 1.93 -4.69
C ILE A 428 20.08 3.35 -5.27
N GLY A 429 19.80 3.49 -6.57
CA GLY A 429 19.84 4.78 -7.27
C GLY A 429 21.22 5.45 -7.25
N ASP A 430 21.27 6.74 -6.91
CA ASP A 430 22.52 7.53 -6.78
C ASP A 430 23.19 7.37 -5.41
N ALA A 431 22.70 6.49 -4.54
CA ALA A 431 23.26 6.27 -3.22
C ALA A 431 24.68 5.69 -3.29
N ALA A 432 25.44 5.89 -2.20
CA ALA A 432 26.74 5.27 -2.05
C ALA A 432 26.62 3.75 -2.06
N TRP A 433 27.55 3.08 -2.75
CA TRP A 433 27.65 1.63 -2.78
C TRP A 433 27.87 1.06 -1.36
N ARG A 434 27.20 -0.05 -1.04
CA ARG A 434 27.30 -0.75 0.25
C ARG A 434 27.49 -2.25 0.05
N HIS A 435 28.17 -2.92 0.99
CA HIS A 435 28.30 -4.37 0.99
C HIS A 435 26.98 -5.02 1.41
N SER A 436 26.62 -6.16 0.80
CA SER A 436 25.57 -7.02 1.33
C SER A 436 25.97 -7.51 2.72
N ALA A 437 25.01 -7.62 3.65
CA ALA A 437 25.24 -7.86 5.09
C ALA A 437 26.05 -9.13 5.46
N ALA A 438 26.34 -10.01 4.50
CA ALA A 438 27.07 -11.26 4.70
C ALA A 438 28.58 -11.23 4.33
N ALA A 439 29.14 -10.07 3.94
CA ALA A 439 30.57 -10.02 3.56
C ALA A 439 31.49 -10.15 4.81
N PRO A 440 32.46 -11.09 4.84
CA PRO A 440 33.53 -11.12 5.83
C PRO A 440 34.22 -9.76 5.86
N MET A 441 34.26 -9.14 7.04
CA MET A 441 34.83 -7.82 7.27
C MET A 441 36.34 -7.80 6.97
N SER A 442 36.71 -7.66 5.69
CA SER A 442 38.11 -7.58 5.29
C SER A 442 38.67 -6.17 5.55
N ARG A 443 39.95 -6.11 5.93
CA ARG A 443 40.62 -4.87 6.39
C ARG A 443 40.63 -3.74 5.33
N GLY A 444 40.40 -4.04 4.06
CA GLY A 444 40.50 -3.09 2.94
C GLY A 444 39.33 -2.11 2.76
N CYS A 445 38.19 -2.29 3.45
CA CYS A 445 36.96 -1.49 3.22
C CYS A 445 36.65 -0.41 4.28
N ARG A 446 37.56 -0.18 5.24
CA ARG A 446 37.38 0.77 6.37
C ARG A 446 37.89 2.16 5.98
N ALA A 447 37.04 3.18 5.98
CA ALA A 447 37.36 4.46 5.34
C ALA A 447 37.86 5.58 6.26
N ALA A 448 37.89 5.38 7.58
CA ALA A 448 38.25 6.43 8.53
C ALA A 448 38.91 5.86 9.80
N SER A 449 39.94 5.03 9.66
CA SER A 449 40.71 4.49 10.80
C SER A 449 42.18 4.88 10.76
N PHE A 450 42.55 5.85 9.91
CA PHE A 450 43.92 6.28 9.74
C PHE A 450 44.01 7.78 10.02
N ASP A 451 44.93 8.16 10.89
CA ASP A 451 45.31 9.55 11.08
C ASP A 451 46.08 10.09 9.85
N ARG A 452 46.49 11.37 9.91
CA ARG A 452 47.22 12.04 8.82
C ARG A 452 48.58 11.40 8.51
N ASP A 453 49.09 10.57 9.43
CA ASP A 453 50.40 9.93 9.36
C ASP A 453 50.31 8.42 9.04
N GLY A 454 49.09 7.91 8.80
CA GLY A 454 48.86 6.52 8.39
C GLY A 454 48.88 5.53 9.55
N THR A 455 48.78 6.01 10.80
CA THR A 455 48.66 5.20 12.00
C THR A 455 47.20 4.94 12.35
N TRP A 456 46.94 3.76 12.93
CA TRP A 456 45.59 3.29 13.24
C TRP A 456 44.99 4.09 14.41
N ASP A 457 43.82 4.71 14.18
CA ASP A 457 43.10 5.50 15.17
C ASP A 457 41.68 4.94 15.36
N ASP A 458 41.42 4.38 16.54
CA ASP A 458 40.14 3.78 16.93
C ASP A 458 39.11 4.81 17.43
N SER A 459 39.48 6.10 17.55
CA SER A 459 38.61 7.17 18.05
C SER A 459 37.76 7.86 16.97
N LEU A 460 38.03 7.57 15.69
CA LEU A 460 37.32 8.16 14.55
C LEU A 460 36.00 7.42 14.23
N ASP A 461 34.99 8.21 13.84
CA ASP A 461 33.67 7.71 13.54
C ASP A 461 33.67 6.82 12.28
N ARG A 462 33.15 5.60 12.39
CA ARG A 462 33.40 4.53 11.42
C ARG A 462 32.47 4.61 10.21
N ALA A 463 32.94 5.21 9.12
CA ALA A 463 32.29 5.09 7.80
C ALA A 463 32.98 4.03 6.92
N TRP A 464 32.20 3.25 6.16
CA TRP A 464 32.69 2.17 5.27
C TRP A 464 32.70 2.64 3.81
N LYS A 465 33.78 2.38 3.05
CA LYS A 465 33.87 2.70 1.61
C LYS A 465 33.68 1.43 0.79
N ALA A 466 32.46 1.20 0.30
CA ALA A 466 32.24 0.27 -0.81
C ALA A 466 32.35 1.05 -2.13
N SER A 467 33.00 0.46 -3.14
CA SER A 467 33.19 1.11 -4.44
C SER A 467 33.32 0.05 -5.55
N PRO A 468 32.68 0.26 -6.72
CA PRO A 468 32.76 -0.67 -7.83
C PRO A 468 34.10 -0.58 -8.56
N PRO A 469 34.40 -1.51 -9.50
CA PRO A 469 35.58 -1.43 -10.35
C PRO A 469 35.56 -0.17 -11.23
N ARG A 470 36.74 0.36 -11.59
CA ARG A 470 36.88 1.63 -12.35
C ARG A 470 36.20 1.63 -13.73
N THR A 471 35.82 0.47 -14.24
CA THR A 471 35.14 0.27 -15.54
C THR A 471 33.62 0.38 -15.47
N CYS A 472 33.04 0.44 -14.27
CA CYS A 472 31.59 0.55 -14.06
C CYS A 472 31.25 2.04 -13.84
N ARG A 473 30.70 2.71 -14.86
CA ARG A 473 30.17 4.09 -14.74
C ARG A 473 28.66 4.04 -14.66
#